data_AF-A0A942A4B0-F1
#
_entry.id   AF-A0A942A4B0-F1
#
_cell.length_a   1.000
_cell.length_b   1.000
_cell.length_c   1.000
_cell.angle_alpha   90.00
_cell.angle_beta   90.00
_cell.angle_gamma   90.00
#
_symmetry.space_group_name_H-M   'P 1'
#
loop_
_entity.id
_entity.type
_entity.pdbx_description
1 polymer ?
#
loop_
_entity_poly.entity_id
_entity_poly.type
_entity_poly.pdbx_seq_one_letter_code
_entity_poly.pdbx_strand_id
1 'polypeptide(L)'
;MSLLKKKNILITAGSTRGYLDAVRYITNTSTGKLGSEIALEAMGRGADVTYIYGADSLFPVIHDRNDMKVSQLKLIEIETNNDLMEILQEKLKKRDRHIKKCLS
;
A
#
# COMPACT_ATOMS: atom_id res chain seq x y z
N MET A 1 14.83 -9.21 18.73
CA MET A 1 14.97 -9.69 17.33
C MET A 1 13.84 -9.07 16.52
N SER A 2 14.09 -8.27 15.47
CA SER A 2 13.01 -7.67 14.68
C SER A 2 12.36 -8.74 13.78
N LEU A 3 11.05 -8.92 13.94
CA LEU A 3 10.32 -10.08 13.39
C LEU A 3 10.16 -10.03 11.86
N LEU A 4 10.18 -8.84 11.26
CA LEU A 4 9.93 -8.63 9.83
C LEU A 4 11.18 -8.16 9.07
N LYS A 5 12.37 -8.26 9.67
CA LYS A 5 13.62 -7.86 9.01
C LYS A 5 13.80 -8.59 7.68
N LYS A 6 14.20 -7.86 6.62
CA LYS A 6 14.40 -8.35 5.25
C LYS A 6 13.12 -8.90 4.58
N LYS A 7 11.94 -8.62 5.12
CA LYS A 7 10.67 -8.91 4.46
C LYS A 7 10.26 -7.71 3.63
N ASN A 8 9.84 -7.98 2.40
CA ASN A 8 9.19 -7.00 1.56
C ASN A 8 7.69 -7.20 1.66
N ILE A 9 6.97 -6.19 2.12
CA ILE A 9 5.52 -6.24 2.32
C ILE A 9 4.87 -5.31 1.30
N LEU A 10 3.90 -5.85 0.57
CA LEU A 10 3.05 -5.08 -0.35
C LEU A 10 1.71 -4.84 0.33
N ILE A 11 1.35 -3.56 0.48
CA ILE A 11 0.09 -3.14 1.08
C ILE A 11 -0.70 -2.35 0.03
N THR A 12 -1.98 -2.67 -0.10
CA THR A 12 -2.94 -1.89 -0.89
C THR A 12 -3.92 -1.25 0.09
N ALA A 13 -4.18 0.04 -0.05
CA ALA A 13 -5.07 0.77 0.84
C ALA A 13 -5.85 1.84 0.09
N GLY A 14 -6.92 2.34 0.70
CA GLY A 14 -7.66 3.46 0.15
C GLY A 14 -8.70 3.11 -0.90
N SER A 15 -9.22 4.16 -1.52
CA SER A 15 -10.24 4.12 -2.55
C SER A 15 -9.67 3.84 -3.94
N THR A 16 -10.46 3.23 -4.80
CA THR A 16 -10.21 3.08 -6.23
C THR A 16 -11.48 3.37 -7.01
N ARG A 17 -11.33 3.96 -8.20
CA ARG A 17 -12.43 4.38 -9.05
C ARG A 17 -12.61 3.40 -10.21
N GLY A 18 -13.82 2.86 -10.35
CA GLY A 18 -14.28 2.15 -11.53
C GLY A 18 -15.15 3.08 -12.38
N TYR A 19 -14.58 3.68 -13.41
CA TYR A 19 -15.30 4.58 -14.31
C TYR A 19 -16.41 3.84 -15.07
N LEU A 20 -17.61 4.39 -15.04
CA LEU A 20 -18.75 3.93 -15.85
C LEU A 20 -18.80 4.71 -17.16
N ASP A 21 -18.51 6.01 -17.08
CA ASP A 21 -18.39 6.93 -18.21
C ASP A 21 -17.44 8.07 -17.84
N ALA A 22 -17.35 9.10 -18.70
CA ALA A 22 -16.43 10.22 -18.53
C ALA A 22 -16.67 11.06 -17.27
N VAL A 23 -17.82 10.94 -16.61
CA VAL A 23 -18.22 11.76 -15.46
C VAL A 23 -18.48 10.91 -14.22
N ARG A 24 -19.06 9.72 -14.38
CA ARG A 24 -19.50 8.87 -13.28
C ARG A 24 -18.53 7.71 -13.04
N TYR A 25 -18.29 7.42 -11.78
CA TYR A 25 -17.53 6.25 -11.34
C TYR A 25 -18.14 5.65 -10.08
N ILE A 26 -17.88 4.36 -9.88
CA ILE A 26 -18.14 3.65 -8.63
C ILE A 26 -16.84 3.61 -7.86
N THR A 27 -16.87 3.97 -6.57
CA THR A 27 -15.69 3.90 -5.70
C THR A 27 -15.99 3.09 -4.46
N ASN A 28 -15.01 2.34 -3.97
CA ASN A 28 -15.03 1.86 -2.59
C ASN A 28 -14.61 3.02 -1.68
N THR A 29 -15.43 3.35 -0.68
CA THR A 29 -15.10 4.43 0.26
C THR A 29 -14.17 3.87 1.33
N SER A 30 -12.88 4.12 1.20
CA SER A 30 -11.88 3.76 2.20
C SER A 30 -10.89 4.90 2.36
N THR A 31 -10.65 5.32 3.59
CA THR A 31 -9.74 6.44 3.89
C THR A 31 -8.27 6.05 3.87
N GLY A 32 -7.95 4.75 3.76
CA GLY A 32 -6.58 4.26 3.85
C GLY A 32 -5.97 4.24 5.26
N LYS A 33 -6.66 4.79 6.28
CA LYS A 33 -6.16 4.92 7.66
C LYS A 33 -5.59 3.61 8.23
N LEU A 34 -6.36 2.52 8.15
CA LEU A 34 -5.92 1.22 8.65
C LEU A 34 -4.66 0.73 7.92
N GLY A 35 -4.65 0.82 6.59
CA GLY A 35 -3.49 0.43 5.79
C GLY A 35 -2.25 1.23 6.18
N SER A 36 -2.43 2.54 6.44
CA SER A 36 -1.35 3.43 6.86
C SER A 36 -0.73 2.98 8.20
N GLU A 37 -1.55 2.69 9.20
CA GLU A 37 -1.06 2.19 10.50
C GLU A 37 -0.37 0.82 10.38
N ILE A 38 -0.90 -0.08 9.54
CA ILE A 38 -0.27 -1.38 9.28
C ILE A 38 1.11 -1.20 8.63
N ALA A 39 1.26 -0.26 7.71
CA ALA A 39 2.54 0.05 7.08
C ALA A 39 3.55 0.57 8.11
N LEU A 40 3.14 1.52 8.97
CA LEU A 40 3.99 2.07 10.04
C LEU A 40 4.48 0.97 10.99
N GLU A 41 3.58 0.10 11.43
CA GLU A 41 3.91 -1.01 12.34
C GLU A 41 4.82 -2.05 11.66
N ALA A 42 4.57 -2.36 10.39
CA ALA A 42 5.44 -3.26 9.62
C ALA A 42 6.86 -2.70 9.48
N MET A 43 6.97 -1.39 9.21
CA MET A 43 8.25 -0.70 9.10
C MET A 43 9.00 -0.63 10.43
N GLY A 44 8.33 -0.31 11.54
CA GLY A 44 8.94 -0.34 12.89
C GLY A 44 9.41 -1.75 13.29
N ARG A 45 8.84 -2.80 12.69
CA ARG A 45 9.31 -4.19 12.81
C ARG A 45 10.43 -4.54 11.83
N GLY A 46 10.93 -3.60 11.04
CA GLY A 46 12.08 -3.74 10.14
C GLY A 46 11.76 -4.22 8.72
N ALA A 47 10.50 -4.16 8.28
CA ALA A 47 10.12 -4.51 6.91
C ALA A 47 10.41 -3.39 5.90
N ASP A 48 10.61 -3.76 4.64
CA ASP A 48 10.56 -2.86 3.49
C ASP A 48 9.12 -2.88 2.95
N VAL A 49 8.45 -1.73 2.92
CA VAL A 49 7.04 -1.61 2.58
C VAL A 49 6.88 -0.94 1.23
N THR A 50 6.17 -1.59 0.32
CA THR A 50 5.55 -0.93 -0.84
C THR A 50 4.08 -0.70 -0.51
N TYR A 51 3.67 0.57 -0.51
CA TYR A 51 2.33 0.99 -0.16
C TYR A 51 1.65 1.58 -1.40
N ILE A 52 0.66 0.87 -1.93
CA ILE A 52 -0.18 1.30 -3.04
C ILE A 52 -1.45 1.93 -2.46
N TYR A 53 -1.78 3.16 -2.84
CA TYR A 53 -2.90 3.89 -2.26
C TYR A 53 -3.69 4.69 -3.29
N GLY A 54 -4.99 4.85 -3.04
CA GLY A 54 -5.86 5.71 -3.83
C GLY A 54 -5.50 7.19 -3.71
N ALA A 55 -5.69 7.97 -4.79
CA ALA A 55 -5.37 9.40 -4.85
C ALA A 55 -5.91 10.24 -3.67
N ASP A 56 -7.11 9.91 -3.16
CA ASP A 56 -7.74 10.64 -2.03
C ASP A 56 -7.51 9.97 -0.66
N SER A 57 -6.57 9.03 -0.57
CA SER A 57 -6.40 8.18 0.62
C SER A 57 -5.22 8.60 1.48
N LEU A 58 -5.34 8.37 2.78
CA LEU A 58 -4.24 8.55 3.72
C LEU A 58 -3.11 7.57 3.40
N PHE A 59 -1.89 8.06 3.54
CA PHE A 59 -0.67 7.29 3.42
C PHE A 59 0.23 7.52 4.63
N PRO A 60 1.19 6.61 4.91
CA PRO A 60 2.11 6.76 6.02
C PRO A 60 2.99 8.00 5.88
N VAL A 61 2.95 8.88 6.89
CA VAL A 61 3.89 10.00 7.01
C VAL A 61 4.94 9.64 8.04
N ILE A 62 6.20 9.66 7.62
CA ILE A 62 7.31 9.18 8.42
C ILE A 62 8.52 10.11 8.37
N HIS A 63 9.26 10.12 9.47
CA HIS A 63 10.56 10.77 9.60
C HIS A 63 11.59 9.72 10.02
N ASP A 64 12.86 9.92 9.65
CA ASP A 64 13.93 8.99 10.02
C ASP A 64 14.09 8.91 11.55
N ARG A 65 14.02 7.68 12.07
CA ARG A 65 14.22 7.33 13.48
C ARG A 65 15.00 6.01 13.58
N ASN A 66 15.48 5.65 14.78
CA ASN A 66 16.37 4.50 15.00
C ASN A 66 15.83 3.16 14.44
N ASP A 67 14.53 2.99 14.45
CA ASP A 67 13.80 1.77 14.10
C ASP A 67 13.06 1.85 12.76
N MET A 68 13.01 3.03 12.13
CA MET A 68 12.24 3.25 10.91
C MET A 68 12.87 4.34 10.04
N LYS A 69 13.14 4.00 8.77
CA LYS A 69 13.75 4.89 7.80
C LYS A 69 12.84 5.14 6.62
N VAL A 70 12.89 6.35 6.08
CA VAL A 70 12.15 6.73 4.87
C VAL A 70 12.51 5.82 3.70
N SER A 71 13.76 5.36 3.63
CA SER A 71 14.25 4.44 2.59
C SER A 71 13.53 3.09 2.55
N GLN A 72 12.85 2.69 3.63
CA GLN A 72 12.10 1.43 3.70
C GLN A 72 10.70 1.56 3.10
N LEU A 73 10.21 2.77 2.81
CA LEU A 73 8.87 3.01 2.29
C LEU A 73 8.92 3.40 0.81
N LYS A 74 8.17 2.66 -0.02
CA LYS A 74 7.86 3.04 -1.39
C LYS A 74 6.37 3.33 -1.53
N LEU A 75 6.03 4.57 -1.81
CA LEU A 75 4.67 5.04 -2.07
C LEU A 75 4.35 4.92 -3.57
N ILE A 76 3.15 4.44 -3.90
CA ILE A 76 2.63 4.39 -5.26
C ILE A 76 1.16 4.79 -5.22
N GLU A 77 0.86 5.93 -5.84
CA GLU A 77 -0.51 6.41 -5.97
C GLU A 77 -1.20 5.75 -7.17
N ILE A 78 -2.49 5.48 -7.03
CA ILE A 78 -3.37 4.95 -8.08
C ILE A 78 -4.72 5.65 -8.06
N GLU A 79 -5.41 5.63 -9.18
CA GLU A 79 -6.78 6.14 -9.27
C GLU A 79 -7.77 5.03 -9.56
N THR A 80 -7.44 4.12 -10.48
CA THR A 80 -8.38 3.14 -11.01
C THR A 80 -8.11 1.72 -10.53
N ASN A 81 -9.14 0.88 -10.64
CA ASN A 81 -8.98 -0.57 -10.45
C ASN A 81 -7.98 -1.17 -11.46
N ASN A 82 -7.86 -0.59 -12.65
CA ASN A 82 -6.97 -1.09 -13.68
C ASN A 82 -5.50 -0.79 -13.35
N ASP A 83 -5.23 0.43 -12.85
CA ASP A 83 -3.89 0.84 -12.38
C ASP A 83 -3.41 -0.11 -11.27
N LEU A 84 -4.31 -0.41 -10.32
CA LEU A 84 -4.02 -1.36 -9.25
C LEU A 84 -3.63 -2.73 -9.81
N MET A 85 -4.42 -3.25 -10.75
CA MET A 85 -4.18 -4.56 -11.33
C MET A 85 -2.88 -4.64 -12.10
N GLU A 86 -2.52 -3.59 -12.86
CA GLU A 86 -1.25 -3.53 -13.59
C GLU A 86 -0.06 -3.56 -12.62
N ILE A 87 -0.08 -2.73 -11.58
CA ILE A 87 0.99 -2.67 -10.59
C ILE A 87 1.09 -3.96 -9.79
N LEU A 88 -0.04 -4.55 -9.40
CA LEU A 88 -0.08 -5.83 -8.70
C LEU A 88 0.51 -6.93 -9.58
N GLN A 89 0.13 -7.02 -10.84
CA GLN A 89 0.68 -8.01 -11.77
C GLN A 89 2.18 -7.84 -11.95
N GLU A 90 2.68 -6.60 -12.11
CA GLU A 90 4.11 -6.33 -12.25
C GLU A 90 4.90 -6.76 -11.01
N LYS A 91 4.39 -6.44 -9.81
CA LYS A 91 5.07 -6.72 -8.53
C LYS A 91 4.97 -8.18 -8.10
N LEU A 92 3.85 -8.83 -8.39
CA LEU A 92 3.62 -10.23 -8.03
C LEU A 92 4.28 -11.19 -9.03
N LYS A 93 4.34 -10.86 -10.33
CA LYS A 93 5.17 -11.63 -11.29
C LYS A 93 6.63 -11.72 -10.86
N LYS A 94 7.12 -10.69 -10.14
CA LYS A 94 8.48 -10.65 -9.59
C LYS A 94 8.62 -11.41 -8.26
N ARG A 95 7.53 -11.77 -7.58
CA ARG A 95 7.54 -12.25 -6.18
C ARG A 95 6.39 -13.21 -5.87
N ASP A 96 6.60 -14.49 -6.13
CA ASP A 96 5.88 -15.54 -5.42
C ASP A 96 6.32 -15.56 -3.95
N ARG A 97 5.48 -15.01 -3.05
CA ARG A 97 5.20 -15.46 -1.65
C ARG A 97 4.55 -14.36 -0.79
N HIS A 98 3.36 -14.70 -0.27
CA HIS A 98 2.57 -14.04 0.80
C HIS A 98 1.95 -12.67 0.49
N ILE A 99 0.71 -12.69 -0.02
CA ILE A 99 -0.20 -11.54 -0.08
C ILE A 99 -1.09 -11.59 1.17
N LYS A 100 -1.07 -10.53 1.99
CA LYS A 100 -2.07 -10.32 3.05
C LYS A 100 -2.92 -9.12 2.64
N LYS A 101 -4.10 -9.41 2.08
CA LYS A 101 -5.09 -8.38 1.70
C LYS A 101 -5.74 -7.87 2.98
N CYS A 102 -5.51 -6.60 3.33
CA CYS A 102 -6.21 -5.95 4.45
C CYS A 102 -7.54 -5.40 3.93
N LEU A 103 -8.54 -6.27 3.81
CA LEU A 103 -9.94 -5.86 3.63
C LEU A 103 -10.59 -5.74 5.00
N SER A 104 -11.28 -4.61 5.21
CA SER A 104 -12.23 -4.38 6.30
C SER A 104 -13.44 -5.29 6.19
#